data_AF-A0A1G1WA17-F1
#
_entry.id   AF-A0A1G1WA17-F1
#
_cell.length_a   1.000
_cell.length_b   1.000
_cell.length_c   1.000
_cell.angle_alpha   90.00
_cell.angle_beta   90.00
_cell.angle_gamma   90.00
#
_symmetry.space_group_name_H-M   'P 1'
#
loop_
_entity.id
_entity.type
_entity.pdbx_description
1 polymer ?
#
loop_
_entity_poly.entity_id
_entity_poly.type
_entity_poly.pdbx_seq_one_letter_code
_entity_poly.pdbx_strand_id
1 'polypeptide(L)'
;MYLRQGQLVGKEGSMETGYVSLTAEEARDKILAGELNFKRALIVGDLDLADLEIDGELELDGATIEGSLNLSGASIGGSLLLQEAEVVGSINLQNAIIDGDLQLGWASVEVDIILVRVSVMGFIDLSFEKGPQSIFVHDDMAESIHYAAPTTPLVVCPR
;
A
#
# COMPACT_ATOMS: atom_id res chain seq x y z
N MET A 1 30.85 -25.83 5.57
CA MET A 1 30.50 -24.93 6.69
C MET A 1 31.73 -24.79 7.57
N TYR A 2 32.31 -23.60 7.66
CA TYR A 2 33.23 -23.20 8.73
C TYR A 2 33.09 -21.69 8.95
N LEU A 3 33.09 -21.27 10.22
CA LEU A 3 32.95 -19.88 10.67
C LEU A 3 34.32 -19.17 10.62
N ARG A 4 34.37 -18.01 9.97
CA ARG A 4 35.41 -17.01 10.22
C ARG A 4 34.80 -15.61 10.10
N GLN A 5 34.81 -14.89 11.21
CA GLN A 5 34.53 -13.46 11.34
C GLN A 5 33.13 -13.00 10.87
N GLY A 6 32.13 -13.20 11.74
CA GLY A 6 31.02 -12.24 11.92
C GLY A 6 30.07 -11.95 10.76
N GLN A 7 30.22 -12.58 9.59
CA GLN A 7 29.37 -12.32 8.43
C GLN A 7 28.86 -13.65 7.87
N LEU A 8 27.53 -13.78 7.82
CA LEU A 8 26.86 -14.88 7.12
C LEU A 8 27.00 -14.61 5.62
N VAL A 9 27.92 -15.31 4.94
CA VAL A 9 27.97 -15.31 3.48
C VAL A 9 26.97 -16.36 2.97
N GLY A 10 25.83 -15.89 2.45
CA GLY A 10 24.87 -16.72 1.73
C GLY A 10 25.49 -17.27 0.44
N LYS A 11 25.19 -18.54 0.11
CA LYS A 11 25.61 -19.18 -1.13
C LYS A 11 24.95 -18.52 -2.35
N GLU A 12 25.72 -18.46 -3.43
CA GLU A 12 25.42 -17.94 -4.77
C GLU A 12 23.95 -18.04 -5.19
N GLY A 13 23.39 -16.88 -5.56
CA GLY A 13 22.02 -16.70 -6.06
C GLY A 13 21.34 -15.40 -5.61
N SER A 14 21.95 -14.63 -4.71
CA SER A 14 21.34 -13.44 -4.12
C SER A 14 21.64 -12.19 -4.97
N MET A 15 20.66 -11.74 -5.76
CA MET A 15 20.61 -10.31 -6.08
C MET A 15 20.41 -9.59 -4.75
N GLU A 16 21.45 -8.92 -4.25
CA GLU A 16 21.32 -7.94 -3.17
C GLU A 16 20.52 -6.77 -3.73
N THR A 17 19.20 -6.91 -3.75
CA THR A 17 18.30 -5.79 -4.02
C THR A 17 18.40 -4.86 -2.82
N GLY A 18 18.88 -3.64 -3.05
CA GLY A 18 19.10 -2.61 -2.02
C GLY A 18 17.80 -2.06 -1.43
N TYR A 19 16.94 -2.93 -0.92
CA TYR A 19 15.73 -2.61 -0.21
C TYR A 19 16.04 -2.52 1.28
N VAL A 20 15.53 -1.48 1.94
CA VAL A 20 15.58 -1.41 3.40
C VAL A 20 14.50 -2.36 3.91
N SER A 21 14.90 -3.38 4.69
CA SER A 21 13.96 -4.25 5.38
C SER A 21 13.61 -3.65 6.73
N LEU A 22 12.31 -3.51 6.98
CA LEU A 22 11.72 -3.00 8.21
C LEU A 22 10.65 -3.98 8.66
N THR A 23 10.51 -4.16 9.96
CA THR A 23 9.25 -4.67 10.51
C THR A 23 8.15 -3.63 10.32
N ALA A 24 6.88 -4.08 10.31
CA ALA A 24 5.74 -3.16 10.28
C ALA A 24 5.75 -2.16 11.46
N GLU A 25 6.20 -2.59 12.64
CA GLU A 25 6.33 -1.71 13.82
C GLU A 25 7.36 -0.60 13.59
N GLU A 26 8.54 -0.94 13.06
CA GLU A 26 9.58 0.05 12.73
C GLU A 26 9.12 1.03 11.64
N ALA A 27 8.42 0.55 10.61
CA ALA A 27 7.88 1.40 9.56
C ALA A 27 6.83 2.37 10.12
N ARG A 28 5.93 1.87 10.97
CA ARG A 28 4.92 2.69 11.66
C ARG A 28 5.56 3.74 12.56
N ASP A 29 6.55 3.37 13.36
CA ASP A 29 7.24 4.31 14.25
C ASP A 29 7.97 5.42 13.49
N LYS A 30 8.55 5.09 12.32
CA LYS A 30 9.16 6.05 11.40
C LYS A 30 8.13 7.03 10.81
N ILE A 31 6.95 6.53 10.42
CA ILE A 31 5.84 7.36 9.94
C ILE A 31 5.39 8.34 11.04
N LEU A 32 5.24 7.85 12.27
CA LEU A 32 4.91 8.70 13.43
C LEU A 32 6.00 9.74 13.75
N ALA A 33 7.25 9.45 13.39
CA ALA A 33 8.36 10.39 13.49
C ALA A 33 8.47 11.35 12.29
N GLY A 34 7.58 11.24 11.29
CA GLY A 34 7.52 12.10 10.11
C GLY A 34 8.35 11.63 8.91
N GLU A 35 8.93 10.44 8.95
CA GLU A 35 9.55 9.82 7.76
C GLU A 35 8.45 9.18 6.92
N LEU A 36 8.21 9.71 5.71
CA LEU A 36 7.12 9.28 4.83
C LEU A 36 7.62 8.66 3.51
N ASN A 37 8.95 8.45 3.38
CA ASN A 37 9.56 7.85 2.20
C ASN A 37 9.98 6.41 2.47
N PHE A 38 9.21 5.47 1.94
CA PHE A 38 9.45 4.02 2.01
C PHE A 38 9.52 3.43 0.61
N LYS A 39 9.94 4.22 -0.38
CA LYS A 39 10.14 3.72 -1.74
C LYS A 39 11.02 2.50 -1.71
N ARG A 40 10.55 1.41 -2.34
CA ARG A 40 11.29 0.16 -2.45
C ARG A 40 11.65 -0.45 -1.09
N ALA A 41 10.92 -0.16 -0.02
CA ALA A 41 11.12 -0.82 1.27
C ALA A 41 10.53 -2.23 1.25
N LEU A 42 11.13 -3.14 2.02
CA LEU A 42 10.51 -4.41 2.38
C LEU A 42 9.91 -4.28 3.79
N ILE A 43 8.60 -4.33 3.89
CA ILE A 43 7.86 -4.23 5.15
C ILE A 43 7.36 -5.62 5.53
N VAL A 44 7.94 -6.18 6.58
CA VAL A 44 7.65 -7.52 7.08
C VAL A 44 6.45 -7.45 8.01
N GLY A 45 5.33 -8.06 7.58
CA GLY A 45 4.07 -8.13 8.31
C GLY A 45 3.01 -7.12 7.86
N ASP A 46 1.93 -7.03 8.65
CA ASP A 46 0.82 -6.11 8.40
C ASP A 46 1.19 -4.68 8.85
N LEU A 47 1.20 -3.74 7.92
CA LEU A 47 1.45 -2.33 8.20
C LEU A 47 0.14 -1.64 8.62
N ASP A 48 -0.02 -1.46 9.93
CA ASP A 48 -1.19 -0.81 10.51
C ASP A 48 -0.96 0.68 10.77
N LEU A 49 -1.61 1.50 9.96
CA LEU A 49 -1.62 2.97 9.98
C LEU A 49 -3.04 3.51 10.15
N ALA A 50 -3.95 2.70 10.71
CA ALA A 50 -5.32 3.13 10.95
C ALA A 50 -5.38 4.38 11.84
N ASP A 51 -6.33 5.26 11.51
CA ASP A 51 -6.63 6.51 12.20
C ASP A 51 -5.44 7.49 12.35
N LEU A 52 -4.35 7.30 11.59
CA LEU A 52 -3.20 8.21 11.63
C LEU A 52 -3.45 9.47 10.80
N GLU A 53 -2.95 10.59 11.29
CA GLU A 53 -2.82 11.85 10.56
C GLU A 53 -1.41 11.93 9.97
N ILE A 54 -1.33 12.02 8.65
CA ILE A 54 -0.10 12.10 7.88
C ILE A 54 -0.14 13.41 7.12
N ASP A 55 0.59 14.42 7.58
CA ASP A 55 0.53 15.79 7.03
C ASP A 55 1.02 15.92 5.57
N GLY A 56 1.66 14.89 5.03
CA GLY A 56 2.30 14.91 3.72
C GLY A 56 1.92 13.72 2.84
N GLU A 57 2.72 13.54 1.80
CA GLU A 57 2.63 12.41 0.89
C GLU A 57 3.27 11.16 1.49
N LEU A 58 2.56 10.04 1.48
CA LEU A 58 3.08 8.74 1.89
C LEU A 58 3.59 8.00 0.65
N GLU A 59 4.91 7.91 0.51
CA GLU A 59 5.57 7.27 -0.63
C GLU A 59 5.91 5.80 -0.32
N LEU A 60 5.22 4.88 -0.98
CA LEU A 60 5.44 3.43 -0.93
C LEU A 60 5.71 2.85 -2.34
N ASP A 61 6.11 3.69 -3.31
CA ASP A 61 6.39 3.22 -4.68
C ASP A 61 7.43 2.09 -4.69
N GLY A 62 7.10 0.99 -5.35
CA GLY A 62 7.94 -0.21 -5.44
C GLY A 62 8.18 -0.94 -4.12
N ALA A 63 7.48 -0.57 -3.04
CA ALA A 63 7.59 -1.25 -1.76
C ALA A 63 6.93 -2.63 -1.81
N THR A 64 7.50 -3.59 -1.08
CA THR A 64 6.88 -4.89 -0.82
C THR A 64 6.36 -4.92 0.60
N ILE A 65 5.05 -5.12 0.78
CA ILE A 65 4.40 -5.33 2.06
C ILE A 65 3.99 -6.80 2.12
N GLU A 66 4.66 -7.58 2.97
CA GLU A 66 4.41 -9.03 3.08
C GLU A 66 3.05 -9.35 3.73
N GLY A 67 2.40 -8.36 4.34
CA GLY A 67 1.05 -8.43 4.89
C GLY A 67 0.08 -7.44 4.23
N SER A 68 -0.91 -7.02 5.01
CA SER A 68 -1.90 -6.02 4.61
C SER A 68 -1.44 -4.60 4.93
N LEU A 69 -1.91 -3.63 4.15
CA LEU A 69 -1.78 -2.20 4.44
C LEU A 69 -3.12 -1.69 4.98
N ASN A 70 -3.16 -1.34 6.26
CA ASN A 70 -4.36 -0.78 6.88
C ASN A 70 -4.21 0.73 7.06
N LEU A 71 -4.99 1.50 6.32
CA LEU A 71 -5.09 2.96 6.37
C LEU A 71 -6.54 3.38 6.68
N SER A 72 -7.34 2.49 7.28
CA SER A 72 -8.73 2.81 7.60
C SER A 72 -8.80 4.00 8.55
N GLY A 73 -9.65 4.98 8.22
CA GLY A 73 -9.79 6.22 8.98
C GLY A 73 -8.60 7.17 8.93
N ALA A 74 -7.52 6.85 8.21
CA ALA A 74 -6.35 7.70 8.11
C ALA A 74 -6.65 9.00 7.32
N SER A 75 -5.97 10.08 7.67
CA SER A 75 -5.99 11.36 6.95
C SER A 75 -4.61 11.63 6.36
N ILE A 76 -4.50 11.66 5.05
CA ILE A 76 -3.26 11.93 4.31
C ILE A 76 -3.39 13.31 3.65
N GLY A 77 -2.61 14.28 4.14
CA GLY A 77 -2.59 15.66 3.64
C GLY A 77 -1.97 15.82 2.26
N GLY A 78 -1.35 14.77 1.72
CA GLY A 78 -0.86 14.67 0.35
C GLY A 78 -1.42 13.46 -0.40
N SER A 79 -0.64 12.93 -1.34
CA SER A 79 -0.98 11.72 -2.09
C SER A 79 -0.61 10.44 -1.33
N LEU A 80 -1.26 9.33 -1.69
CA LEU A 80 -0.81 7.99 -1.36
C LEU A 80 -0.23 7.34 -2.61
N LEU A 81 1.09 7.14 -2.62
CA LEU A 81 1.81 6.57 -3.76
C LEU A 81 2.17 5.10 -3.50
N LEU A 82 1.64 4.21 -4.32
CA LEU A 82 1.83 2.76 -4.28
C LEU A 82 2.14 2.23 -5.70
N GLN A 83 2.77 3.04 -6.55
CA GLN A 83 3.07 2.61 -7.91
C GLN A 83 4.08 1.48 -7.88
N GLU A 84 3.87 0.43 -8.68
CA GLU A 84 4.71 -0.79 -8.71
C GLU A 84 4.85 -1.48 -7.34
N ALA A 85 4.00 -1.16 -6.36
CA ALA A 85 4.05 -1.78 -5.04
C ALA A 85 3.49 -3.20 -5.07
N GLU A 86 4.03 -4.07 -4.22
CA GLU A 86 3.55 -5.43 -4.01
C GLU A 86 2.94 -5.54 -2.62
N VAL A 87 1.64 -5.81 -2.53
CA VAL A 87 0.93 -6.04 -1.26
C VAL A 87 0.36 -7.45 -1.27
N VAL A 88 0.92 -8.32 -0.43
CA VAL A 88 0.48 -9.72 -0.31
C VAL A 88 -0.91 -9.80 0.32
N GLY A 89 -1.22 -8.89 1.24
CA GLY A 89 -2.51 -8.80 1.90
C GLY A 89 -3.53 -7.95 1.16
N SER A 90 -4.41 -7.32 1.95
CA SER A 90 -5.38 -6.34 1.45
C SER A 90 -4.87 -4.92 1.64
N ILE A 91 -5.43 -3.97 0.88
CA ILE A 91 -5.29 -2.54 1.14
C ILE A 91 -6.62 -2.03 1.66
N ASN A 92 -6.65 -1.54 2.89
CA ASN A 92 -7.85 -1.00 3.52
C ASN A 92 -7.77 0.52 3.65
N LEU A 93 -8.59 1.23 2.86
CA LEU A 93 -8.74 2.69 2.88
C LEU A 93 -10.14 3.11 3.34
N GLN A 94 -10.83 2.24 4.07
CA GLN A 94 -12.19 2.51 4.53
C GLN A 94 -12.22 3.80 5.37
N ASN A 95 -13.10 4.74 5.01
CA ASN A 95 -13.21 6.07 5.62
C ASN A 95 -11.93 6.94 5.59
N ALA A 96 -10.91 6.57 4.81
CA ALA A 96 -9.71 7.38 4.72
C ALA A 96 -9.97 8.67 3.93
N ILE A 97 -9.23 9.72 4.24
CA ILE A 97 -9.23 10.99 3.51
C ILE A 97 -7.84 11.18 2.90
N ILE A 98 -7.79 11.42 1.60
CA ILE A 98 -6.56 11.69 0.84
C ILE A 98 -6.77 13.01 0.11
N ASP A 99 -6.02 14.04 0.53
CA ASP A 99 -6.12 15.39 -0.05
C ASP A 99 -5.44 15.47 -1.42
N GLY A 100 -4.59 14.51 -1.76
CA GLY A 100 -3.95 14.35 -3.07
C GLY A 100 -4.52 13.20 -3.90
N ASP A 101 -3.62 12.55 -4.64
CA ASP A 101 -3.94 11.42 -5.52
C ASP A 101 -3.85 10.09 -4.77
N LEU A 102 -4.59 9.09 -5.25
CA LEU A 102 -4.42 7.68 -4.89
C LEU A 102 -3.84 6.95 -6.10
N GLN A 103 -2.56 6.56 -6.03
CA GLN A 103 -1.85 5.98 -7.17
C GLN A 103 -1.46 4.52 -6.91
N LEU A 104 -2.15 3.57 -7.55
CA LEU A 104 -1.80 2.14 -7.55
C LEU A 104 -1.32 1.63 -8.92
N GLY A 105 -0.78 2.52 -9.75
CA GLY A 105 -0.30 2.21 -11.09
C GLY A 105 0.72 1.07 -11.10
N TRP A 106 0.43 0.02 -11.85
CA TRP A 106 1.18 -1.24 -11.92
C TRP A 106 1.39 -1.95 -10.58
N ALA A 107 0.59 -1.66 -9.55
CA ALA A 107 0.66 -2.39 -8.30
C ALA A 107 0.15 -3.83 -8.45
N SER A 108 0.62 -4.69 -7.55
CA SER A 108 0.13 -6.05 -7.35
C SER A 108 -0.51 -6.17 -5.97
N VAL A 109 -1.79 -6.53 -5.90
CA VAL A 109 -2.51 -6.77 -4.63
C VAL A 109 -3.14 -8.16 -4.69
N GLU A 110 -2.81 -9.05 -3.75
CA GLU A 110 -3.24 -10.46 -3.89
C GLU A 110 -4.64 -10.75 -3.34
N VAL A 111 -5.12 -9.95 -2.39
CA VAL A 111 -6.41 -10.15 -1.73
C VAL A 111 -7.41 -9.10 -2.23
N ASP A 112 -7.72 -8.08 -1.45
CA ASP A 112 -8.78 -7.12 -1.75
C ASP A 112 -8.31 -5.68 -1.56
N ILE A 113 -9.00 -4.75 -2.22
CA ILE A 113 -8.89 -3.33 -1.93
C ILE A 113 -10.24 -2.83 -1.42
N ILE A 114 -10.23 -2.20 -0.25
CA ILE A 114 -11.41 -1.64 0.39
C ILE A 114 -11.36 -0.12 0.27
N LEU A 115 -12.20 0.43 -0.61
CA LEU A 115 -12.37 1.87 -0.87
C LEU A 115 -13.72 2.37 -0.35
N VAL A 116 -14.29 1.70 0.64
CA VAL A 116 -15.61 2.05 1.18
C VAL A 116 -15.53 3.39 1.90
N ARG A 117 -16.27 4.39 1.41
CA ARG A 117 -16.31 5.75 1.96
C ARG A 117 -14.95 6.45 2.00
N VAL A 118 -14.00 6.04 1.16
CA VAL A 118 -12.76 6.79 0.96
C VAL A 118 -13.08 8.12 0.27
N SER A 119 -12.40 9.18 0.67
CA SER A 119 -12.44 10.48 -0.01
C SER A 119 -11.08 10.76 -0.60
N VAL A 120 -11.00 10.92 -1.92
CA VAL A 120 -9.78 11.30 -2.64
C VAL A 120 -10.08 12.59 -3.38
N MET A 121 -9.36 13.66 -3.07
CA MET A 121 -9.56 14.96 -3.71
C MET A 121 -8.90 15.06 -5.09
N GLY A 122 -7.87 14.24 -5.32
CA GLY A 122 -7.16 14.12 -6.58
C GLY A 122 -7.67 12.99 -7.49
N PHE A 123 -6.76 12.48 -8.31
CA PHE A 123 -7.00 11.36 -9.22
C PHE A 123 -6.88 10.02 -8.50
N ILE A 124 -7.64 9.02 -8.97
CA ILE A 124 -7.54 7.63 -8.52
C ILE A 124 -7.03 6.81 -9.71
N ASP A 125 -5.81 6.28 -9.57
CA ASP A 125 -5.24 5.31 -10.49
C ASP A 125 -5.37 3.89 -9.92
N LEU A 126 -6.08 3.03 -10.64
CA LEU A 126 -6.26 1.61 -10.34
C LEU A 126 -5.84 0.73 -11.52
N SER A 127 -4.86 1.19 -12.30
CA SER A 127 -4.22 0.36 -13.31
C SER A 127 -3.28 -0.63 -12.62
N PHE A 128 -3.65 -1.90 -12.56
CA PHE A 128 -2.83 -2.92 -11.88
C PHE A 128 -1.97 -3.71 -12.87
N GLU A 129 -0.84 -4.22 -12.40
CA GLU A 129 -0.15 -5.34 -13.08
C GLU A 129 -0.90 -6.65 -12.76
N LYS A 130 -1.11 -6.90 -11.47
CA LYS A 130 -1.93 -8.01 -10.94
C LYS A 130 -2.97 -7.44 -9.96
N GLY A 131 -4.18 -7.21 -10.48
CA GLY A 131 -5.26 -6.62 -9.69
C GLY A 131 -5.75 -7.53 -8.56
N PRO A 132 -6.42 -6.94 -7.55
CA PRO A 132 -6.98 -7.69 -6.43
C PRO A 132 -8.10 -8.63 -6.89
N GLN A 133 -8.50 -9.55 -6.02
CA GLN A 133 -9.64 -10.43 -6.23
C GLN A 133 -10.94 -9.64 -6.32
N SER A 134 -11.09 -8.60 -5.48
CA SER A 134 -12.22 -7.69 -5.53
C SER A 134 -11.83 -6.29 -5.05
N ILE A 135 -12.59 -5.30 -5.54
CA ILE A 135 -12.55 -3.94 -5.00
C ILE A 135 -13.91 -3.64 -4.39
N PHE A 136 -13.91 -3.34 -3.10
CA PHE A 136 -15.09 -2.95 -2.35
C PHE A 136 -15.24 -1.45 -2.41
N VAL A 137 -16.39 -0.99 -2.91
CA VAL A 137 -16.69 0.43 -3.09
C VAL A 137 -18.07 0.73 -2.54
N HIS A 138 -18.27 1.98 -2.15
CA HIS A 138 -19.59 2.48 -1.85
C HIS A 138 -20.34 2.87 -3.15
N ASP A 139 -21.68 2.99 -3.09
CA ASP A 139 -22.54 3.15 -4.28
C ASP A 139 -22.24 4.41 -5.11
N ASP A 140 -21.88 5.50 -4.44
CA ASP A 140 -21.48 6.79 -5.02
C ASP A 140 -20.17 6.77 -5.81
N MET A 141 -19.26 5.85 -5.47
CA MET A 141 -17.94 5.74 -6.11
C MET A 141 -17.89 4.65 -7.20
N ALA A 142 -18.92 3.78 -7.27
CA ALA A 142 -18.92 2.61 -8.13
C ALA A 142 -18.70 2.92 -9.63
N GLU A 143 -19.32 3.98 -10.15
CA GLU A 143 -19.16 4.36 -11.56
C GLU A 143 -17.74 4.84 -11.88
N SER A 144 -17.18 5.69 -11.03
CA SER A 144 -15.81 6.21 -11.19
C SER A 144 -14.77 5.08 -11.15
N ILE A 145 -14.94 4.14 -10.22
CA ILE A 145 -14.00 3.01 -10.07
C ILE A 145 -14.17 1.97 -11.18
N HIS A 146 -15.38 1.77 -11.69
CA HIS A 146 -15.60 0.86 -12.82
C HIS A 146 -14.78 1.26 -14.06
N TYR A 147 -14.62 2.56 -14.30
CA TYR A 147 -13.77 3.05 -15.38
C TYR A 147 -12.28 2.84 -15.09
N ALA A 148 -11.86 3.03 -13.84
CA ALA A 148 -10.45 2.91 -13.43
C ALA A 148 -9.95 1.45 -13.38
N ALA A 149 -10.81 0.48 -13.03
CA ALA A 149 -10.46 -0.94 -12.89
C ALA A 149 -11.48 -1.86 -13.61
N PRO A 150 -11.60 -1.79 -14.94
CA PRO A 150 -12.70 -2.43 -15.70
C PRO A 150 -12.67 -3.96 -15.68
N THR A 151 -11.52 -4.55 -15.37
CA THR A 151 -11.30 -6.00 -15.35
C THR A 151 -11.41 -6.62 -13.97
N THR A 152 -11.48 -5.80 -12.92
CA THR A 152 -11.48 -6.26 -11.53
C THR A 152 -12.91 -6.32 -11.00
N PRO A 153 -13.33 -7.43 -10.37
CA PRO A 153 -14.66 -7.52 -9.77
C PRO A 153 -14.90 -6.38 -8.77
N LEU A 154 -16.02 -5.66 -8.94
CA LEU A 154 -16.46 -4.62 -8.03
C LEU A 154 -17.58 -5.14 -7.13
N VAL A 155 -17.39 -5.02 -5.81
CA VAL A 155 -18.42 -5.30 -4.81
C VAL A 155 -18.96 -3.97 -4.30
N VAL A 156 -20.19 -3.66 -4.68
CA VAL A 156 -20.85 -2.41 -4.28
C VAL A 156 -21.56 -2.62 -2.94
N CYS A 157 -21.08 -1.93 -1.91
CA CYS A 157 -21.68 -1.91 -0.59
C CYS A 157 -22.78 -0.83 -0.52
N PRO A 158 -24.05 -1.18 -0.20
CA PRO A 158 -25.12 -0.20 -0.09
C PRO A 158 -24.95 0.69 1.15
N ARG A 159 -25.58 1.87 1.09
CA ARG A 159 -25.69 2.84 2.20
C ARG A 159 -26.28 2.27 3.48
#